data_AF-A0A3N5Q9K7-F1
#
_entry.id   AF-A0A3N5Q9K7-F1
#
_cell.length_a   1.000
_cell.length_b   1.000
_cell.length_c   1.000
_cell.angle_alpha   90.00
_cell.angle_beta   90.00
_cell.angle_gamma   90.00
#
_symmetry.space_group_name_H-M   'P 1'
#
loop_
_entity.id
_entity.type
_entity.pdbx_description
1 polymer ?
#
loop_
_entity_poly.entity_id
_entity_poly.type
_entity_poly.pdbx_seq_one_letter_code
_entity_poly.pdbx_strand_id
1 'polypeptide(L)'
;MKRSSKGRIPELVPIRYGRMMKTPFSFYRGAALNMAADLAHTPNAGITVQACGDCHLMNFGAFATPERRVIFDINDLDETLPAPWEWDVKRLAASFVLACRDNSFSEAQARDSVLSMVRSYREHMLEYAEMPALEIWYDSIDVEKVTKITRDEEAKKRMKKRLAKAQA
;
A
#
# COMPACT_ATOMS: atom_id res chain seq x y z
N MET A 1 -12.33 13.70 -10.17
CA MET A 1 -13.49 12.88 -9.76
C MET A 1 -14.51 12.62 -10.88
N LYS A 2 -15.13 13.63 -11.51
CA LYS A 2 -16.13 13.37 -12.58
C LYS A 2 -15.58 12.55 -13.76
N ARG A 3 -14.38 12.87 -14.25
CA ARG A 3 -13.70 12.11 -15.32
C ARG A 3 -13.42 10.65 -14.92
N SER A 4 -12.93 10.43 -13.70
CA SER A 4 -12.66 9.08 -13.14
C SER A 4 -13.94 8.26 -12.84
N SER A 5 -15.12 8.86 -12.97
CA SER A 5 -16.41 8.20 -12.77
C SER A 5 -17.11 7.85 -14.08
N LYS A 6 -16.54 8.18 -15.24
CA LYS A 6 -17.08 7.76 -16.53
C LYS A 6 -17.10 6.23 -16.61
N GLY A 7 -18.23 5.65 -17.00
CA GLY A 7 -18.42 4.19 -17.09
C GLY A 7 -18.72 3.47 -15.78
N ARG A 8 -18.76 4.17 -14.63
CA ARG A 8 -19.18 3.59 -13.35
C ARG A 8 -20.72 3.54 -13.24
N ILE A 9 -21.22 2.61 -12.44
CA ILE A 9 -22.65 2.49 -12.10
C ILE A 9 -23.13 3.81 -11.45
N PRO A 10 -24.06 4.56 -12.08
CA PRO A 10 -24.44 5.90 -11.66
C PRO A 10 -24.89 6.00 -10.20
N GLU A 11 -25.63 5.00 -9.71
CA GLU A 11 -26.19 4.94 -8.36
C GLU A 11 -25.10 4.80 -7.28
N LEU A 12 -23.94 4.24 -7.64
CA LEU A 12 -22.81 4.06 -6.72
C LEU A 12 -21.85 5.25 -6.70
N VAL A 13 -21.93 6.15 -7.70
CA VAL A 13 -21.04 7.33 -7.78
C VAL A 13 -21.19 8.24 -6.56
N PRO A 14 -22.39 8.61 -6.08
CA PRO A 14 -22.56 9.41 -4.88
C PRO A 14 -22.00 8.72 -3.63
N ILE A 15 -22.16 7.39 -3.50
CA ILE A 15 -21.63 6.61 -2.38
C ILE A 15 -20.10 6.67 -2.37
N ARG A 16 -19.46 6.47 -3.53
CA ARG A 16 -18.00 6.61 -3.67
C ARG A 16 -17.54 8.00 -3.24
N TYR A 17 -18.20 9.05 -3.72
CA TYR A 17 -17.85 10.42 -3.36
C TYR A 17 -18.02 10.66 -1.85
N GLY A 18 -19.14 10.21 -1.26
CA GLY A 18 -19.38 10.30 0.17
C GLY A 18 -18.30 9.60 1.01
N ARG A 19 -17.81 8.43 0.57
CA ARG A 19 -16.69 7.73 1.23
C ARG A 19 -15.38 8.50 1.10
N MET A 20 -15.08 9.06 -0.08
CA MET A 20 -13.85 9.80 -0.33
C MET A 20 -13.80 11.15 0.40
N MET A 21 -14.93 11.81 0.64
CA MET A 21 -14.98 13.13 1.29
C MET A 21 -14.71 13.10 2.79
N LYS A 22 -14.60 11.92 3.42
CA LYS A 22 -14.46 11.82 4.88
C LYS A 22 -13.18 12.46 5.42
N THR A 23 -12.04 12.16 4.79
CA THR A 23 -10.72 12.62 5.23
C THR A 23 -9.80 12.77 4.02
N PRO A 24 -8.74 13.60 4.08
CA PRO A 24 -7.73 13.67 3.01
C PRO A 24 -7.15 12.29 2.67
N PHE A 25 -6.94 11.43 3.67
CA PHE A 25 -6.48 10.06 3.47
C PHE A 25 -7.51 9.22 2.70
N SER A 26 -8.80 9.31 3.06
CA SER A 26 -9.89 8.62 2.35
C SER A 26 -10.02 9.08 0.89
N PHE A 27 -9.85 10.38 0.62
CA PHE A 27 -9.81 10.92 -0.73
C PHE A 27 -8.64 10.37 -1.53
N TYR A 28 -7.45 10.42 -0.94
CA TYR A 28 -6.20 10.00 -1.60
C TYR A 28 -6.23 8.55 -2.06
N ARG A 29 -6.75 7.66 -1.22
CA ARG A 29 -6.97 6.24 -1.54
C ARG A 29 -7.81 6.07 -2.81
N GLY A 30 -8.93 6.78 -2.93
CA GLY A 30 -9.79 6.68 -4.11
C GLY A 30 -9.33 7.49 -5.33
N ALA A 31 -8.14 8.09 -5.30
CA ALA A 31 -7.66 9.06 -6.30
C ALA A 31 -6.40 8.61 -7.05
N ALA A 32 -6.30 7.32 -7.42
CA ALA A 32 -5.22 6.74 -8.24
C ALA A 32 -4.85 7.61 -9.45
N LEU A 33 -5.82 7.88 -10.33
CA LEU A 33 -5.64 8.66 -11.55
C LEU A 33 -5.14 10.10 -11.32
N ASN A 34 -5.53 10.73 -10.21
CA ASN A 34 -5.07 12.09 -9.90
C ASN A 34 -3.57 12.12 -9.65
N MET A 35 -3.09 11.17 -8.86
CA MET A 35 -1.67 11.09 -8.52
C MET A 35 -0.82 10.65 -9.71
N ALA A 36 -1.33 9.74 -10.54
CA ALA A 36 -0.70 9.39 -11.83
C ALA A 36 -0.52 10.64 -12.71
N ALA A 37 -1.54 11.50 -12.80
CA ALA A 37 -1.44 12.76 -13.55
C ALA A 37 -0.42 13.74 -12.93
N ASP A 38 -0.37 13.83 -11.60
CA ASP A 38 0.61 14.67 -10.90
C ASP A 38 2.05 14.16 -11.12
N LEU A 39 2.25 12.85 -11.13
CA LEU A 39 3.57 12.23 -11.30
C LEU A 39 4.06 12.16 -12.75
N ALA A 40 3.16 12.19 -13.73
CA ALA A 40 3.48 12.12 -15.15
C ALA A 40 4.47 13.19 -15.62
N HIS A 41 4.54 14.31 -14.90
CA HIS A 41 5.43 15.43 -15.20
C HIS A 41 6.69 15.47 -14.33
N THR A 42 6.88 14.50 -13.43
CA THR A 42 8.05 14.42 -12.57
C THR A 42 9.18 13.62 -13.24
N PRO A 43 10.46 13.96 -12.99
CA PRO A 43 11.57 13.12 -13.41
C PRO A 43 11.44 11.68 -12.86
N ASN A 44 11.86 10.72 -13.67
CA ASN A 44 11.92 9.30 -13.33
C ASN A 44 13.22 8.68 -13.89
N ALA A 45 13.60 7.51 -13.38
CA ALA A 45 14.82 6.80 -13.76
C ALA A 45 14.74 6.07 -15.11
N GLY A 46 13.61 6.16 -15.83
CA GLY A 46 13.40 5.49 -17.12
C GLY A 46 13.11 3.99 -17.03
N ILE A 47 12.91 3.44 -15.83
CA ILE A 47 12.60 2.02 -15.62
C ILE A 47 11.10 1.86 -15.45
N THR A 48 10.44 1.27 -16.45
CA THR A 48 9.00 0.97 -16.43
C THR A 48 8.75 -0.46 -15.94
N VAL A 49 7.78 -0.59 -15.04
CA VAL A 49 7.31 -1.88 -14.50
C VAL A 49 5.78 -1.96 -14.64
N GLN A 50 5.20 -3.15 -14.48
CA GLN A 50 3.77 -3.27 -14.21
C GLN A 50 3.53 -2.78 -12.77
N ALA A 51 3.21 -1.50 -12.61
CA ALA A 51 2.98 -0.90 -11.31
C ALA A 51 1.63 -1.32 -10.73
N CYS A 52 1.51 -1.30 -9.40
CA CYS A 52 0.23 -1.45 -8.69
C CYS A 52 -0.73 -0.32 -9.08
N GLY A 53 -0.23 0.91 -9.22
CA GLY A 53 -1.03 2.08 -9.62
C GLY A 53 -1.90 2.64 -8.48
N ASP A 54 -2.32 1.79 -7.54
CA ASP A 54 -3.00 2.15 -6.29
C ASP A 54 -2.22 1.73 -5.02
N CYS A 55 -0.90 1.86 -5.04
CA CYS A 55 -0.06 1.52 -3.89
C CYS A 55 -0.22 2.53 -2.73
N HIS A 56 -1.01 2.16 -1.72
CA HIS A 56 -1.23 2.97 -0.51
C HIS A 56 -1.34 2.09 0.75
N LEU A 57 -1.10 2.64 1.94
CA LEU A 57 -1.07 1.89 3.22
C LEU A 57 -2.26 0.93 3.44
N MET A 58 -3.48 1.33 3.04
CA MET A 58 -4.69 0.52 3.20
C MET A 58 -4.95 -0.49 2.06
N ASN A 59 -4.06 -0.59 1.06
CA ASN A 59 -4.13 -1.57 -0.03
C ASN A 59 -3.20 -2.75 0.27
N PHE A 60 -2.75 -2.88 1.53
CA PHE A 60 -2.06 -4.06 2.01
C PHE A 60 -2.94 -4.79 3.02
N GLY A 61 -2.76 -6.09 3.11
CA GLY A 61 -3.57 -6.93 3.99
C GLY A 61 -2.98 -8.32 4.16
N ALA A 62 -3.68 -9.12 4.95
CA ALA A 62 -3.26 -10.46 5.31
C ALA A 62 -4.07 -11.50 4.55
N PHE A 63 -3.38 -12.45 3.90
CA PHE A 63 -3.98 -13.47 3.03
C PHE A 63 -3.61 -14.87 3.49
N ALA A 64 -4.61 -15.72 3.65
CA ALA A 64 -4.38 -17.15 3.83
C ALA A 64 -3.93 -17.78 2.52
N THR A 65 -2.87 -18.57 2.59
CA THR A 65 -2.29 -19.30 1.45
C THR A 65 -2.69 -20.77 1.50
N PRO A 66 -2.71 -21.50 0.36
CA PRO A 66 -2.93 -22.94 0.33
C PRO A 66 -1.97 -23.73 1.22
N GLU A 67 -0.76 -23.21 1.45
CA GLU A 67 0.27 -23.77 2.31
C GLU A 67 0.00 -23.56 3.82
N ARG A 68 -1.20 -23.09 4.18
CA ARG A 68 -1.64 -22.80 5.57
C ARG A 68 -0.81 -21.74 6.28
N ARG A 69 -0.20 -20.83 5.51
CA ARG A 69 0.45 -19.63 6.03
C ARG A 69 -0.43 -18.41 5.82
N VAL A 70 -0.20 -17.36 6.60
CA VAL A 70 -0.79 -16.04 6.33
C VAL A 70 0.31 -15.07 5.92
N ILE A 71 0.22 -14.55 4.70
CA ILE A 71 1.18 -13.60 4.15
C ILE A 71 0.60 -12.18 4.17
N PHE A 72 1.49 -11.19 4.23
CA PHE A 72 1.15 -9.78 4.08
C PHE A 72 1.49 -9.33 2.67
N ASP A 73 0.50 -8.88 1.91
CA ASP A 73 0.67 -8.51 0.51
C ASP A 73 -0.32 -7.41 0.09
N ILE A 74 -0.20 -6.94 -1.15
CA ILE A 74 -1.13 -6.02 -1.80
C ILE A 74 -2.49 -6.69 -1.99
N ASN A 75 -3.58 -5.97 -1.70
CA ASN A 75 -4.94 -6.53 -1.75
C ASN A 75 -5.55 -6.51 -3.14
N ASP A 76 -5.46 -5.36 -3.83
CA ASP A 76 -6.16 -5.11 -5.08
C ASP A 76 -5.19 -4.66 -6.19
N LEU A 77 -5.40 -5.21 -7.39
CA LEU A 77 -4.57 -5.00 -8.61
C LEU A 77 -5.42 -4.51 -9.80
N ASP A 78 -6.55 -3.87 -9.54
CA ASP A 78 -7.50 -3.38 -10.54
C ASP A 78 -7.04 -2.10 -11.28
N GLU A 79 -6.05 -1.39 -10.72
CA GLU A 79 -5.46 -0.17 -11.30
C GLU A 79 -4.02 -0.39 -11.82
N THR A 80 -3.63 -1.65 -12.10
CA THR A 80 -2.27 -1.94 -12.56
C THR A 80 -2.00 -1.46 -13.99
N LEU A 81 -0.90 -0.75 -14.18
CA LEU A 81 -0.52 -0.14 -15.46
C LEU A 81 1.01 -0.11 -15.62
N PRO A 82 1.54 -0.15 -16.86
CA PRO A 82 2.93 0.17 -17.12
C PRO A 82 3.26 1.59 -16.66
N ALA A 83 4.13 1.74 -15.66
CA ALA A 83 4.54 3.04 -15.13
C ALA A 83 5.97 2.98 -14.54
N PRO A 84 6.65 4.12 -14.36
CA PRO A 84 7.88 4.17 -13.58
C PRO A 84 7.67 3.63 -12.16
N TRP A 85 8.52 2.72 -11.70
CA TRP A 85 8.37 2.06 -10.39
C TRP A 85 8.30 3.05 -9.22
N GLU A 86 8.90 4.23 -9.37
CA GLU A 86 8.89 5.29 -8.35
C GLU A 86 7.47 5.79 -8.07
N TRP A 87 6.52 5.56 -8.97
CA TRP A 87 5.14 6.00 -8.78
C TRP A 87 4.50 5.31 -7.60
N ASP A 88 4.65 3.99 -7.47
CA ASP A 88 4.11 3.25 -6.33
C ASP A 88 4.77 3.66 -5.02
N VAL A 89 6.10 3.85 -5.01
CA VAL A 89 6.83 4.27 -3.80
C VAL A 89 6.44 5.68 -3.37
N LYS A 90 6.35 6.63 -4.30
CA LYS A 90 5.86 7.99 -4.03
C LYS A 90 4.42 7.96 -3.54
N ARG A 91 3.57 7.09 -4.11
CA ARG A 91 2.16 6.96 -3.73
C ARG A 91 2.03 6.44 -2.31
N LEU A 92 2.78 5.39 -2.00
CA LEU A 92 2.83 4.78 -0.68
C LEU A 92 3.34 5.79 0.35
N ALA A 93 4.43 6.50 0.06
CA ALA A 93 4.99 7.52 0.96
C ALA A 93 3.98 8.61 1.32
N ALA A 94 3.29 9.18 0.33
CA ALA A 94 2.29 10.21 0.62
C ALA A 94 1.10 9.65 1.40
N SER A 95 0.74 8.38 1.19
CA SER A 95 -0.31 7.71 1.97
C SER A 95 0.03 7.60 3.46
N PHE A 96 1.30 7.35 3.80
CA PHE A 96 1.76 7.33 5.19
C PHE A 96 1.66 8.71 5.84
N VAL A 97 2.07 9.78 5.14
CA VAL A 97 1.92 11.16 5.64
C VAL A 97 0.47 11.47 5.94
N LEU A 98 -0.45 11.15 5.02
CA LEU A 98 -1.86 11.41 5.18
C LEU A 98 -2.48 10.56 6.29
N ALA A 99 -2.11 9.28 6.41
CA ALA A 99 -2.56 8.42 7.49
C ALA A 99 -2.09 8.93 8.86
N CYS A 100 -0.84 9.37 8.98
CA CYS A 100 -0.33 9.95 10.21
C CYS A 100 -1.11 11.21 10.61
N ARG A 101 -1.37 12.11 9.65
CA ARG A 101 -2.18 13.32 9.88
C ARG A 101 -3.60 12.99 10.31
N ASP A 102 -4.24 12.01 9.67
CA ASP A 102 -5.61 11.58 9.97
C ASP A 102 -5.74 10.95 11.38
N ASN A 103 -4.63 10.43 11.92
CA ASN A 103 -4.54 9.83 13.24
C ASN A 103 -3.83 10.75 14.27
N SER A 104 -3.69 12.04 13.98
CA SER A 104 -3.10 13.05 14.88
C SER A 104 -1.66 12.76 15.33
N PHE A 105 -0.88 12.03 14.53
CA PHE A 105 0.56 11.88 14.77
C PHE A 105 1.31 13.16 14.40
N SER A 106 2.41 13.43 15.11
CA SER A 106 3.28 14.56 14.83
C SER A 106 3.97 14.44 13.47
N GLU A 107 4.41 15.58 12.92
CA GLU A 107 5.18 15.59 11.66
C GLU A 107 6.48 14.79 11.76
N ALA A 108 7.12 14.79 12.94
CA ALA A 108 8.31 13.98 13.19
C ALA A 108 8.02 12.48 13.08
N GLN A 109 6.90 12.02 13.64
CA GLN A 109 6.46 10.62 13.52
C GLN A 109 6.07 10.25 12.09
N ALA A 110 5.40 11.16 11.37
CA ALA A 110 5.07 10.95 9.96
C ALA A 110 6.34 10.82 9.11
N ARG A 111 7.32 11.71 9.32
CA ARG A 111 8.62 11.66 8.64
C ARG A 111 9.36 10.36 8.94
N ASP A 112 9.44 9.96 10.20
CA ASP A 112 10.10 8.72 10.60
C ASP A 112 9.44 7.48 9.96
N SER A 113 8.10 7.47 9.91
CA SER A 113 7.34 6.39 9.27
C SER A 113 7.61 6.30 7.77
N VAL A 114 7.62 7.43 7.06
CA VAL A 114 7.94 7.48 5.62
C VAL A 114 9.39 7.06 5.35
N LEU A 115 10.35 7.56 6.15
CA LEU A 115 11.75 7.20 5.98
C LEU A 115 12.00 5.72 6.26
N SER A 116 11.31 5.15 7.25
CA SER A 116 11.37 3.71 7.54
C SER A 116 10.82 2.89 6.38
N MET A 117 9.68 3.29 5.81
CA MET A 117 9.08 2.63 4.64
C MET A 117 9.99 2.69 3.41
N VAL A 118 10.48 3.88 3.05
CA VAL A 118 11.36 4.04 1.86
C VAL A 118 12.69 3.33 2.06
N ARG A 119 13.24 3.33 3.28
CA ARG A 119 14.44 2.57 3.62
C ARG A 119 14.23 1.07 3.42
N SER A 120 13.13 0.53 3.94
CA SER A 120 12.78 -0.87 3.78
C SER A 120 12.65 -1.25 2.30
N TYR A 121 11.97 -0.44 1.48
CA TYR A 121 11.88 -0.66 0.04
C TYR A 121 13.27 -0.71 -0.62
N ARG A 122 14.12 0.28 -0.34
CA ARG A 122 15.49 0.34 -0.89
C ARG A 122 16.33 -0.88 -0.49
N GLU A 123 16.27 -1.28 0.78
CA GLU A 123 17.06 -2.42 1.30
C GLU A 123 16.63 -3.74 0.68
N HIS A 124 15.32 -3.99 0.59
CA HIS A 124 14.81 -5.21 -0.05
C HIS A 124 15.06 -5.22 -1.56
N MET A 125 15.01 -4.06 -2.24
CA MET A 125 15.39 -3.99 -3.66
C MET A 125 16.86 -4.36 -3.89
N LEU A 126 17.76 -3.99 -2.98
CA LEU A 126 19.17 -4.40 -3.06
C LEU A 126 19.34 -5.90 -2.82
N GLU A 127 18.63 -6.44 -1.83
CA GLU A 127 18.62 -7.88 -1.55
C GLU A 127 18.07 -8.69 -2.74
N TYR A 128 16.90 -8.30 -3.26
CA TYR A 128 16.25 -8.97 -4.38
C TYR A 128 17.06 -8.88 -5.67
N ALA A 129 17.88 -7.85 -5.85
CA ALA A 129 18.77 -7.75 -7.01
C ALA A 129 19.86 -8.84 -7.03
N GLU A 130 20.22 -9.40 -5.87
CA GLU A 130 21.22 -10.46 -5.74
C GLU A 130 20.60 -11.87 -5.69
N MET A 131 19.27 -11.97 -5.57
CA MET A 131 18.57 -13.25 -5.42
C MET A 131 18.29 -13.94 -6.77
N PRO A 132 18.37 -15.28 -6.84
CA PRO A 132 17.85 -16.04 -7.96
C PRO A 132 16.34 -15.82 -8.13
N ALA A 133 15.86 -15.78 -9.38
CA ALA A 133 14.45 -15.51 -9.69
C ALA A 133 13.47 -16.46 -8.97
N LEU A 134 13.85 -17.73 -8.77
CA LEU A 134 13.01 -18.69 -8.05
C LEU A 134 12.93 -18.40 -6.55
N GLU A 135 13.99 -17.86 -5.94
CA GLU A 135 13.96 -17.47 -4.53
C GLU A 135 13.08 -16.24 -4.34
N ILE A 136 13.18 -15.25 -5.24
CA ILE A 136 12.29 -14.08 -5.24
C ILE A 136 10.82 -14.52 -5.36
N TRP A 137 10.53 -15.50 -6.22
CA TRP A 137 9.18 -16.03 -6.42
C TRP A 137 8.57 -16.63 -5.14
N TYR A 138 9.39 -17.22 -4.26
CA TYR A 138 8.93 -17.82 -3.00
C TYR A 138 9.07 -16.89 -1.80
N ASP A 139 9.72 -15.74 -1.95
CA ASP A 139 9.80 -14.77 -0.88
C ASP A 139 8.41 -14.24 -0.51
N SER A 140 8.19 -14.07 0.79
CA SER A 140 6.91 -13.60 1.32
C SER A 140 7.07 -13.01 2.71
N ILE A 141 6.29 -11.97 2.98
CA ILE A 141 6.22 -11.36 4.31
C ILE A 141 5.21 -12.16 5.15
N ASP A 142 5.71 -13.06 5.98
CA ASP A 142 4.86 -13.80 6.92
C ASP A 142 4.31 -12.88 8.01
N VAL A 143 2.99 -12.90 8.24
CA VAL A 143 2.36 -12.04 9.25
C VAL A 143 2.84 -12.37 10.67
N GLU A 144 3.30 -13.59 10.94
CA GLU A 144 3.94 -13.91 12.21
C GLU A 144 5.25 -13.12 12.41
N LYS A 145 6.05 -12.93 11.35
CA LYS A 145 7.25 -12.08 11.40
C LYS A 145 6.85 -10.63 11.72
N VAL A 146 5.81 -10.11 11.05
CA VAL A 146 5.28 -8.75 11.30
C VAL A 146 4.80 -8.61 12.76
N THR A 147 4.13 -9.63 13.30
CA THR A 147 3.66 -9.64 14.69
C THR A 147 4.81 -9.60 15.69
N LYS A 148 5.92 -10.30 15.41
CA LYS A 148 7.11 -10.33 16.29
C LYS A 148 7.83 -8.98 16.35
N ILE A 149 7.91 -8.25 15.23
CA ILE A 149 8.60 -6.95 15.16
C ILE A 149 7.74 -5.77 15.63
N THR A 150 6.41 -5.95 15.69
CA THR A 150 5.50 -4.94 16.23
C THR A 150 5.86 -4.67 17.70
N ARG A 151 5.85 -3.42 18.16
CA ARG A 151 6.14 -3.09 19.58
C ARG A 151 4.89 -2.86 20.41
N ASP A 152 3.81 -2.39 19.78
CA ASP A 152 2.53 -2.16 20.44
C ASP A 152 1.82 -3.50 20.73
N GLU A 153 1.67 -3.83 22.01
CA GLU A 153 1.03 -5.06 22.47
C GLU A 153 -0.47 -5.13 22.13
N GLU A 154 -1.17 -3.99 22.11
CA GLU A 154 -2.59 -3.96 21.69
C GLU A 154 -2.70 -4.21 20.18
N ALA A 155 -1.78 -3.64 19.37
CA ALA A 155 -1.71 -3.94 17.95
C ALA A 155 -1.41 -5.43 17.69
N LYS A 156 -0.46 -6.03 18.43
CA LYS A 156 -0.19 -7.47 18.36
C LYS A 156 -1.43 -8.30 18.68
N LYS A 157 -2.13 -7.98 19.76
CA LYS A 157 -3.34 -8.70 20.19
C LYS A 157 -4.43 -8.62 19.13
N ARG A 158 -4.65 -7.44 18.53
CA ARG A 158 -5.59 -7.27 17.41
C ARG A 158 -5.17 -8.10 16.19
N MET A 159 -3.89 -8.14 15.85
CA MET A 159 -3.39 -8.90 14.71
C MET A 159 -3.53 -10.41 14.93
N LYS A 160 -3.15 -10.92 16.11
CA LYS A 160 -3.36 -12.33 16.49
C LYS A 160 -4.82 -12.75 16.42
N LYS A 161 -5.75 -11.89 16.89
CA LYS A 161 -7.19 -12.17 16.81
C LYS A 161 -7.68 -12.25 15.35
N ARG A 162 -7.17 -11.39 14.47
CA ARG A 162 -7.51 -11.42 13.03
C ARG A 162 -6.93 -12.67 12.35
N LEU A 163 -5.70 -13.05 12.67
CA LEU A 163 -5.05 -14.26 12.17
C LEU A 163 -5.81 -15.53 12.55
N ALA A 164 -6.19 -15.66 13.83
CA ALA A 164 -6.96 -16.82 14.30
C ALA A 164 -8.32 -16.95 13.58
N LYS A 165 -8.93 -15.83 13.16
CA LYS A 165 -10.16 -15.85 12.36
C LYS A 165 -9.92 -16.22 10.89
N ALA A 166 -8.76 -15.91 10.34
CA ALA A 166 -8.42 -16.22 8.95
C ALA A 166 -7.94 -17.67 8.76
N GLN A 167 -7.51 -18.32 9.84
CA GLN A 167 -7.07 -19.72 9.87
C GLN A 167 -8.17 -20.72 10.28
N ALA A 168 -9.33 -20.23 10.74
CA ALA A 168 -10.50 -21.02 11.13
C ALA A 168 -11.51 -21.11 9.99
#